data_AF-A0A2S8BLK6-F1
#
_entry.id   AF-A0A2S8BLK6-F1
#
_cell.length_a   1.000
_cell.length_b   1.000
_cell.length_c   1.000
_cell.angle_alpha   90.00
_cell.angle_beta   90.00
_cell.angle_gamma   90.00
#
_symmetry.space_group_name_H-M   'P 1'
#
loop_
_entity.id
_entity.type
_entity.pdbx_description
1 polymer ?
#
loop_
_entity_poly.entity_id
_entity_poly.type
_entity_poly.pdbx_seq_one_letter_code
_entity_poly.pdbx_strand_id
1 'polypeptide(L)'
;MKALRRFTVRAHLPERLAALEQLSINLRWSWEQPTQELFAAIDPELWVRCGQDPVALLGAVSPARLDELTTDEGFVARLDALAADLDDYLSRPLWYQQQQHNGTAMPTSIAYFSMEFGVAEVLPNYSGGLGILAGDHLKSASDLGVPLIAVGLYYRSGYFRQSLTADGWQHETYPPLDPQGLPLRLLTDSGARRC
;
A
#
# COMPACT_ATOMS: atom_id res chain seq x y z
N MET A 1 21.16 -21.49 -6.67
CA MET A 1 20.13 -21.44 -7.73
C MET A 1 19.31 -20.16 -7.51
N LYS A 2 19.45 -19.13 -8.35
CA LYS A 2 18.75 -17.83 -8.16
C LYS A 2 17.37 -17.95 -8.82
N ALA A 3 16.29 -17.94 -8.03
CA ALA A 3 14.94 -18.00 -8.57
C ALA A 3 14.72 -16.81 -9.54
N LEU A 4 14.47 -17.12 -10.81
CA LEU A 4 14.51 -16.16 -11.92
C LEU A 4 13.21 -15.37 -12.13
N ARG A 5 12.15 -15.67 -11.38
CA ARG A 5 10.86 -14.96 -11.34
C ARG A 5 10.07 -15.49 -10.14
N ARG A 6 9.62 -14.61 -9.25
CA ARG A 6 8.62 -14.96 -8.23
C ARG A 6 7.27 -14.70 -8.87
N PHE A 7 6.57 -15.76 -9.28
CA PHE A 7 5.19 -15.62 -9.73
C PHE A 7 4.33 -15.43 -8.48
N THR A 8 3.87 -14.20 -8.23
CA THR A 8 2.84 -13.96 -7.22
C THR A 8 1.51 -14.43 -7.82
N VAL A 9 1.13 -15.67 -7.52
CA VAL A 9 -0.23 -16.14 -7.82
C VAL A 9 -1.16 -15.30 -6.96
N ARG A 10 -1.99 -14.46 -7.58
CA ARG A 10 -3.08 -13.81 -6.86
C ARG A 10 -3.96 -14.91 -6.31
N ALA A 11 -4.03 -15.02 -4.98
CA ALA A 11 -4.95 -15.94 -4.34
C ALA A 11 -6.35 -15.65 -4.88
N HIS A 12 -7.04 -16.69 -5.36
CA HIS A 12 -8.45 -16.54 -5.70
C HIS A 12 -9.19 -16.37 -4.38
N LEU A 13 -9.52 -15.12 -4.04
CA LEU A 13 -10.26 -14.81 -2.83
C LEU A 13 -11.70 -15.29 -3.01
N PRO A 14 -12.27 -16.00 -2.02
CA PRO A 14 -13.70 -16.26 -1.98
C PRO A 14 -14.48 -14.95 -2.10
N GLU A 15 -15.67 -14.98 -2.71
CA GLU A 15 -16.48 -13.77 -2.98
C GLU A 15 -16.73 -12.94 -1.71
N ARG A 16 -17.00 -13.60 -0.57
CA ARG A 16 -17.21 -12.93 0.73
C ARG A 16 -15.97 -12.20 1.25
N LEU A 17 -14.79 -12.49 0.72
CA LEU A 17 -13.52 -11.88 1.10
C LEU A 17 -12.93 -10.99 0.00
N ALA A 18 -13.67 -10.76 -1.10
CA ALA A 18 -13.16 -10.02 -2.27
C ALA A 18 -12.68 -8.60 -1.92
N ALA A 19 -13.28 -7.96 -0.92
CA ALA A 19 -12.89 -6.63 -0.45
C ALA A 19 -11.45 -6.57 0.11
N LEU A 20 -10.86 -7.70 0.52
CA LEU A 20 -9.44 -7.75 0.91
C LEU A 20 -8.52 -7.33 -0.23
N GLU A 21 -8.88 -7.60 -1.50
CA GLU A 21 -8.06 -7.17 -2.64
C GLU A 21 -7.95 -5.64 -2.67
N GLN A 22 -9.08 -4.93 -2.60
CA GLN A 22 -9.12 -3.47 -2.61
C GLN A 22 -8.36 -2.87 -1.42
N LEU A 23 -8.60 -3.36 -0.21
CA LEU A 23 -7.92 -2.88 1.00
C LEU A 23 -6.41 -3.15 0.96
N SER A 24 -5.97 -4.24 0.34
CA SER A 24 -4.55 -4.60 0.28
C SER A 24 -3.73 -3.70 -0.66
N ILE A 25 -4.33 -3.23 -1.75
CA ILE A 25 -3.64 -2.45 -2.79
C ILE A 25 -3.72 -0.94 -2.56
N ASN A 26 -4.68 -0.46 -1.78
CA ASN A 26 -4.79 0.96 -1.44
C ASN A 26 -3.87 1.31 -0.27
N LEU A 27 -2.83 2.11 -0.51
CA LEU A 27 -1.80 2.41 0.49
C LEU A 27 -2.31 3.09 1.77
N ARG A 28 -3.57 3.55 1.86
CA ARG A 28 -4.16 4.09 3.09
C ARG A 28 -3.97 3.17 4.29
N TRP A 29 -3.98 1.84 4.09
CA TRP A 29 -3.73 0.89 5.16
C TRP A 29 -2.41 1.17 5.91
N SER A 30 -1.40 1.80 5.30
CA SER A 30 -0.11 2.04 5.96
C SER A 30 -0.17 3.11 7.06
N TRP A 31 -1.24 3.89 7.15
CA TRP A 31 -1.50 4.83 8.25
C TRP A 31 -2.89 4.70 8.87
N GLU A 32 -3.61 3.62 8.55
CA GLU A 32 -4.96 3.33 9.05
C GLU A 32 -4.89 2.04 9.90
N GLN A 33 -4.92 2.23 11.22
CA GLN A 33 -4.69 1.16 12.19
C GLN A 33 -5.74 0.03 12.13
N PRO A 34 -7.06 0.31 12.08
CA PRO A 34 -8.09 -0.73 11.91
C PRO A 34 -7.85 -1.70 10.72
N THR A 35 -7.35 -1.20 9.59
CA THR A 35 -7.04 -2.01 8.40
C THR A 35 -5.80 -2.86 8.64
N GLN A 36 -4.79 -2.33 9.34
CA GLN A 36 -3.61 -3.12 9.76
C GLN A 36 -4.01 -4.25 10.71
N GLU A 37 -4.90 -3.96 11.66
CA GLU A 37 -5.43 -4.95 12.60
C GLU A 37 -6.27 -6.03 11.91
N LEU A 38 -7.03 -5.66 10.87
CA LEU A 38 -7.75 -6.62 10.03
C LEU A 38 -6.79 -7.61 9.37
N PHE A 39 -5.73 -7.13 8.72
CA PHE A 39 -4.74 -8.01 8.07
C PHE A 39 -3.94 -8.83 9.11
N ALA A 40 -3.56 -8.22 10.24
CA ALA A 40 -2.90 -8.94 11.32
C ALA A 40 -3.77 -10.08 11.89
N ALA A 41 -5.10 -9.92 11.93
CA ALA A 41 -6.02 -10.93 12.43
C ALA A 41 -6.19 -12.16 11.51
N ILE A 42 -5.82 -12.05 10.23
CA ILE A 42 -5.86 -13.20 9.30
C ILE A 42 -4.91 -14.30 9.79
N ASP A 43 -3.65 -13.93 10.04
CA ASP A 43 -2.61 -14.78 10.60
C ASP A 43 -1.50 -13.87 11.19
N PRO A 44 -1.43 -13.70 12.53
CA PRO A 44 -0.49 -12.77 13.16
C PRO A 44 0.98 -13.13 12.93
N GLU A 45 1.32 -14.42 12.88
CA GLU A 45 2.70 -14.87 12.67
C GLU A 45 3.11 -14.63 11.22
N LEU A 46 2.24 -14.97 10.27
CA LEU A 46 2.47 -14.72 8.85
C LEU A 46 2.53 -13.22 8.53
N TRP A 47 1.71 -12.40 9.19
CA TRP A 47 1.72 -10.94 9.05
C TRP A 47 3.10 -10.35 9.36
N VAL A 48 3.69 -10.74 10.49
CA VAL A 48 5.06 -10.31 10.87
C VAL A 48 6.08 -10.86 9.88
N ARG A 49 5.98 -12.14 9.50
CA ARG A 49 6.91 -12.78 8.55
C ARG A 49 6.88 -12.16 7.15
N CYS A 50 5.72 -11.65 6.72
CA CYS A 50 5.56 -10.95 5.46
C CYS A 50 5.98 -9.46 5.54
N GLY A 51 6.49 -8.99 6.68
CA GLY A 51 6.91 -7.59 6.84
C GLY A 51 5.72 -6.63 6.87
N GLN A 52 4.58 -7.08 7.38
CA GLN A 52 3.36 -6.26 7.47
C GLN A 52 2.87 -5.76 6.09
N ASP A 53 3.00 -6.62 5.08
CA ASP A 53 2.57 -6.39 3.71
C ASP A 53 1.27 -7.18 3.42
N PRO A 54 0.12 -6.48 3.22
CA PRO A 54 -1.14 -7.13 2.91
C PRO A 54 -1.11 -7.99 1.65
N VAL A 55 -0.42 -7.54 0.60
CA VAL A 55 -0.35 -8.27 -0.67
C VAL A 55 0.48 -9.54 -0.50
N ALA A 56 1.61 -9.45 0.21
CA ALA A 56 2.43 -10.62 0.51
C ALA A 56 1.72 -11.62 1.45
N LEU A 57 0.96 -11.13 2.44
CA LEU A 57 0.14 -11.94 3.33
C LEU A 57 -0.91 -12.74 2.55
N LEU A 58 -1.70 -12.07 1.70
CA LEU A 58 -2.74 -12.72 0.89
C LEU A 58 -2.16 -13.71 -0.13
N GLY A 59 -0.93 -13.49 -0.60
CA GLY A 59 -0.22 -14.43 -1.47
C GLY A 59 0.38 -15.65 -0.74
N ALA A 60 0.43 -15.64 0.60
CA ALA A 60 1.07 -16.68 1.41
C ALA A 60 0.10 -17.43 2.33
N VAL A 61 -1.06 -16.85 2.64
CA VAL A 61 -2.11 -17.48 3.46
C VAL A 61 -2.67 -18.73 2.78
N SER A 62 -3.00 -19.75 3.57
CA SER A 62 -3.52 -21.01 3.03
C SER A 62 -4.99 -20.85 2.59
N PRO A 63 -5.44 -21.57 1.54
CA PRO A 63 -6.85 -21.58 1.15
C PRO A 63 -7.78 -22.01 2.29
N ALA A 64 -7.40 -23.01 3.09
CA ALA A 64 -8.18 -23.46 4.24
C ALA A 64 -8.40 -22.34 5.26
N ARG A 65 -7.39 -21.49 5.50
CA ARG A 65 -7.54 -20.34 6.41
C ARG A 65 -8.49 -19.29 5.83
N LEU A 66 -8.46 -19.06 4.52
CA LEU A 66 -9.42 -18.18 3.86
C LEU A 66 -10.85 -18.73 3.99
N ASP A 67 -11.04 -20.04 3.79
CA ASP A 67 -12.33 -20.71 3.95
C ASP A 67 -12.87 -20.56 5.38
N GLU A 68 -12.03 -20.73 6.41
CA GLU A 68 -12.41 -20.47 7.81
C GLU A 68 -12.92 -19.03 8.00
N LEU A 69 -12.19 -18.04 7.48
CA LEU A 69 -12.56 -16.63 7.59
C LEU A 69 -13.87 -16.29 6.88
N THR A 70 -14.25 -17.03 5.83
CA THR A 70 -15.58 -16.83 5.19
C THR A 70 -16.75 -17.16 6.11
N THR A 71 -16.51 -17.96 7.15
CA THR A 71 -17.53 -18.38 8.13
C THR A 71 -17.48 -17.57 9.43
N ASP A 72 -16.44 -16.76 9.61
CA ASP A 72 -16.32 -15.84 10.75
C ASP A 72 -17.08 -14.55 10.47
N GLU A 73 -18.33 -14.49 10.90
CA GLU A 73 -19.21 -13.33 10.73
C GLU A 73 -18.64 -12.05 11.37
N GLY A 74 -17.82 -12.17 12.43
CA GLY A 74 -17.18 -11.02 13.06
C GLY A 74 -16.00 -10.49 12.25
N PHE A 75 -15.26 -11.35 11.56
CA PHE A 75 -14.25 -10.95 10.59
C PHE A 75 -14.87 -10.32 9.35
N VAL A 76 -15.89 -10.96 8.76
CA VAL A 76 -16.56 -10.47 7.54
C VAL A 76 -17.22 -9.11 7.80
N ALA A 77 -17.92 -8.92 8.92
CA ALA A 77 -18.52 -7.63 9.25
C ALA A 77 -17.48 -6.50 9.40
N ARG A 78 -16.30 -6.80 9.96
CA ARG A 78 -15.19 -5.83 10.05
C ARG A 78 -14.61 -5.52 8.67
N LEU A 79 -14.43 -6.54 7.82
CA LEU A 79 -13.98 -6.38 6.45
C LEU A 79 -14.94 -5.46 5.66
N ASP A 80 -16.24 -5.74 5.72
CA ASP A 80 -17.26 -4.96 5.02
C ASP A 80 -17.30 -3.51 5.52
N ALA A 81 -17.19 -3.30 6.83
CA ALA A 81 -17.16 -1.96 7.42
C ALA A 81 -15.93 -1.16 6.96
N LEU A 82 -14.75 -1.78 6.91
CA LEU A 82 -13.52 -1.12 6.46
C LEU A 82 -13.52 -0.85 4.95
N ALA A 83 -14.11 -1.74 4.15
CA ALA A 83 -14.30 -1.51 2.74
C ALA A 83 -15.24 -0.32 2.49
N ALA A 84 -16.36 -0.26 3.20
CA ALA A 84 -17.30 0.87 3.14
C ALA A 84 -16.66 2.19 3.62
N ASP A 85 -15.84 2.15 4.68
CA ASP A 85 -15.10 3.32 5.15
C ASP A 85 -14.07 3.82 4.11
N LEU A 86 -13.37 2.90 3.42
CA LEU A 86 -12.48 3.27 2.32
C LEU A 86 -13.27 3.91 1.16
N ASP A 87 -14.42 3.35 0.80
CA ASP A 87 -15.26 3.91 -0.27
C ASP A 87 -15.78 5.30 0.10
N ASP A 88 -16.22 5.51 1.35
CA ASP A 88 -16.59 6.85 1.86
C ASP A 88 -15.40 7.80 1.81
N TYR A 89 -14.23 7.38 2.30
CA TYR A 89 -13.00 8.16 2.29
C TYR A 89 -12.61 8.64 0.89
N LEU A 90 -12.75 7.78 -0.12
CA LEU A 90 -12.38 8.09 -1.50
C LEU A 90 -13.42 8.94 -2.26
N SER A 91 -14.69 8.93 -1.82
CA SER A 91 -15.79 9.54 -2.58
C SER A 91 -16.37 10.81 -1.95
N ARG A 92 -16.28 10.96 -0.63
CA ARG A 92 -16.87 12.10 0.08
C ARG A 92 -16.11 13.39 -0.20
N PRO A 93 -16.78 14.56 -0.23
CA PRO A 93 -16.10 15.85 -0.25
C PRO A 93 -15.29 16.08 1.05
N LEU A 94 -13.97 16.10 0.93
CA LEU A 94 -13.06 16.42 2.03
C LEU A 94 -12.87 17.94 2.15
N TRP A 95 -12.03 18.36 3.10
CA TRP A 95 -11.79 19.77 3.41
C TRP A 95 -11.50 20.60 2.15
N TYR A 96 -10.66 20.10 1.23
CA TYR A 96 -10.29 20.83 0.02
C TYR A 96 -11.49 21.11 -0.89
N GLN A 97 -12.33 20.09 -1.12
CA GLN A 97 -13.54 20.23 -1.92
C GLN A 97 -14.54 21.17 -1.25
N GLN A 98 -14.66 21.13 0.08
CA GLN A 98 -15.53 22.05 0.83
C GLN A 98 -15.08 23.51 0.67
N GLN A 99 -13.77 23.79 0.72
CA GLN A 99 -13.23 25.13 0.47
C GLN A 99 -13.55 25.65 -0.94
N GLN A 100 -13.44 24.78 -1.96
CA GLN A 100 -13.83 25.12 -3.33
C GLN A 100 -15.33 25.42 -3.45
N HIS A 101 -16.19 24.61 -2.81
CA HIS A 101 -17.64 24.85 -2.78
C HIS A 101 -17.99 26.17 -2.06
N ASN A 102 -17.21 26.56 -1.04
CA ASN A 102 -17.37 27.83 -0.33
C ASN A 102 -16.83 29.05 -1.11
N GLY A 103 -16.44 28.88 -2.38
CA GLY A 103 -16.01 29.97 -3.26
C GLY A 103 -14.53 30.36 -3.11
N THR A 104 -13.72 29.57 -2.40
CA THR A 104 -12.26 29.80 -2.34
C THR A 104 -11.62 29.36 -3.64
N ALA A 105 -10.93 30.26 -4.33
CA ALA A 105 -10.16 29.92 -5.52
C ALA A 105 -8.96 29.04 -5.14
N MET A 106 -8.98 27.78 -5.55
CA MET A 106 -7.96 26.78 -5.24
C MET A 106 -7.53 26.04 -6.52
N PRO A 107 -6.27 25.60 -6.63
CA PRO A 107 -5.80 24.83 -7.77
C PRO A 107 -6.65 23.57 -8.06
N THR A 108 -6.79 23.21 -9.33
CA THR A 108 -7.47 21.95 -9.72
C THR A 108 -6.54 20.73 -9.61
N SER A 109 -5.23 20.96 -9.60
CA SER A 109 -4.20 19.92 -9.52
C SER A 109 -2.87 20.53 -9.07
N ILE A 110 -2.10 19.79 -8.27
CA ILE A 110 -0.77 20.17 -7.79
C ILE A 110 0.20 19.04 -8.11
N ALA A 111 1.23 19.30 -8.91
CA ALA A 111 2.29 18.33 -9.15
C ALA A 111 3.38 18.46 -8.07
N TYR A 112 3.66 17.37 -7.36
CA TYR A 112 4.71 17.33 -6.33
C TYR A 112 5.85 16.42 -6.77
N PHE A 113 6.98 17.03 -7.14
CA PHE A 113 8.17 16.32 -7.58
C PHE A 113 9.07 16.02 -6.38
N SER A 114 9.43 14.75 -6.21
CA SER A 114 10.44 14.33 -5.24
C SER A 114 11.23 13.17 -5.81
N MET A 115 12.50 13.07 -5.39
CA MET A 115 13.32 11.90 -5.69
C MET A 115 12.92 10.71 -4.82
N GLU A 116 12.21 10.92 -3.71
CA GLU A 116 11.83 9.87 -2.77
C GLU A 116 10.43 10.09 -2.20
N PHE A 117 9.74 8.99 -1.89
CA PHE A 117 8.45 8.98 -1.19
C PHE A 117 8.37 7.77 -0.24
N GLY A 118 8.38 8.03 1.06
CA GLY A 118 8.25 7.04 2.13
C GLY A 118 6.81 6.88 2.58
N VAL A 119 5.95 6.35 1.71
CA VAL A 119 4.51 6.17 2.01
C VAL A 119 4.28 4.93 2.87
N ALA A 120 4.90 3.81 2.50
CA ALA A 120 4.81 2.53 3.18
C ALA A 120 6.11 1.74 2.92
N GLU A 121 6.53 0.93 3.88
CA GLU A 121 7.76 0.11 3.74
C GLU A 121 7.68 -0.88 2.56
N VAL A 122 6.47 -1.33 2.23
CA VAL A 122 6.21 -2.22 1.07
C VAL A 122 6.53 -1.57 -0.27
N LEU A 123 6.62 -0.24 -0.32
CA LEU A 123 7.02 0.54 -1.50
C LEU A 123 8.37 1.21 -1.22
N PRO A 124 9.50 0.49 -1.36
CA PRO A 124 10.81 0.98 -0.99
C PRO A 124 11.33 2.01 -2.01
N ASN A 125 10.84 3.23 -1.89
CA ASN A 125 11.15 4.39 -2.71
C ASN A 125 11.73 5.56 -1.89
N TYR A 126 12.43 5.26 -0.80
CA TYR A 126 13.08 6.25 0.03
C TYR A 126 14.32 5.68 0.73
N SER A 127 15.20 6.58 1.16
CA SER A 127 16.44 6.27 1.88
C SER A 127 16.55 6.96 3.23
N GLY A 128 15.80 8.05 3.44
CA GLY A 128 15.88 8.82 4.68
C GLY A 128 14.79 9.88 4.83
N GLY A 129 15.11 10.94 5.57
CA GLY A 129 14.13 11.94 6.02
C GLY A 129 13.41 12.70 4.91
N LEU A 130 14.04 12.89 3.74
CA LEU A 130 13.39 13.55 2.60
C LEU A 130 12.19 12.73 2.10
N GLY A 131 12.38 11.42 1.90
CA GLY A 131 11.29 10.54 1.50
C GLY A 131 10.21 10.42 2.56
N ILE A 132 10.56 10.34 3.84
CA ILE A 132 9.57 10.32 4.94
C ILE A 132 8.69 11.56 4.90
N LEU A 133 9.30 12.76 4.86
CA LEU A 133 8.54 14.01 4.79
C LEU A 133 7.65 14.08 3.55
N ALA A 134 8.18 13.69 2.38
CA ALA A 134 7.41 13.64 1.15
C ALA A 134 6.24 12.65 1.25
N GLY A 135 6.44 11.49 1.89
CA GLY A 135 5.39 10.51 2.16
C GLY A 135 4.30 11.05 3.08
N ASP A 136 4.67 11.72 4.18
CA ASP A 136 3.72 12.31 5.11
C ASP A 136 2.94 13.48 4.50
N HIS A 137 3.54 14.23 3.57
CA HIS A 137 2.80 15.17 2.73
C HIS A 137 1.74 14.46 1.88
N LEU A 138 2.04 13.29 1.29
CA LEU A 138 1.04 12.54 0.51
C LEU A 138 -0.12 12.06 1.39
N LYS A 139 0.17 11.53 2.57
CA LYS A 139 -0.87 11.08 3.53
C LYS A 139 -1.76 12.25 3.95
N SER A 140 -1.15 13.37 4.33
CA SER A 140 -1.88 14.58 4.72
C SER A 140 -2.69 15.16 3.57
N ALA A 141 -2.14 15.15 2.35
CA ALA A 141 -2.84 15.58 1.15
C ALA A 141 -4.05 14.70 0.86
N SER A 142 -3.91 13.38 1.04
CA SER A 142 -5.01 12.42 0.91
C SER A 142 -6.13 12.71 1.92
N ASP A 143 -5.79 12.87 3.21
CA ASP A 143 -6.79 13.11 4.27
C ASP A 143 -7.52 14.46 4.13
N LEU A 144 -6.86 15.45 3.54
CA LEU A 144 -7.43 16.76 3.26
C LEU A 144 -8.16 16.84 1.91
N GLY A 145 -8.01 15.83 1.05
CA GLY A 145 -8.55 15.82 -0.31
C GLY A 145 -7.84 16.77 -1.28
N VAL A 146 -6.59 17.14 -1.00
CA VAL A 146 -5.79 17.99 -1.88
C VAL A 146 -5.53 17.23 -3.20
N PRO A 147 -5.76 17.84 -4.38
CA PRO A 147 -5.56 17.18 -5.68
C PRO A 147 -4.07 17.12 -6.06
N LEU A 148 -3.28 16.46 -5.22
CA LEU A 148 -1.83 16.38 -5.33
C LEU A 148 -1.41 15.11 -6.07
N ILE A 149 -0.61 15.29 -7.11
CA ILE A 149 -0.07 14.23 -7.96
C ILE A 149 1.43 14.13 -7.66
N ALA A 150 1.81 13.05 -6.98
CA ALA A 150 3.21 12.74 -6.71
C ALA A 150 3.91 12.28 -7.98
N VAL A 151 5.05 12.90 -8.30
CA VAL A 151 5.89 12.55 -9.45
C VAL A 151 7.28 12.22 -8.95
N GLY A 152 7.74 11.00 -9.25
CA GLY A 152 9.05 10.51 -8.83
C GLY A 152 9.53 9.41 -9.75
N LEU A 153 10.54 8.67 -9.28
CA LEU A 153 11.15 7.58 -10.03
C LEU A 153 10.78 6.23 -9.41
N TYR A 154 10.73 5.20 -10.26
CA TYR A 154 10.77 3.82 -9.83
C TYR A 154 12.23 3.35 -9.82
N TYR A 155 12.84 3.26 -8.64
CA TYR A 155 14.20 2.71 -8.52
C TYR A 155 14.17 1.19 -8.52
N ARG A 156 14.76 0.57 -9.55
CA ARG A 156 14.79 -0.89 -9.71
C ARG A 156 15.29 -1.66 -8.48
N SER A 157 16.18 -1.07 -7.69
CA SER A 157 16.78 -1.73 -6.52
C SER A 157 16.44 -1.06 -5.19
N GLY A 158 15.57 -0.04 -5.18
CA GLY A 158 15.29 0.75 -3.99
C GLY A 158 16.55 1.24 -3.27
N TYR A 159 16.48 1.32 -1.95
CA TYR A 159 17.65 1.49 -1.08
C TYR A 159 18.27 0.14 -0.70
N PHE A 160 19.55 0.13 -0.32
CA PHE A 160 20.22 -1.13 0.04
C PHE A 160 19.71 -1.71 1.36
N ARG A 161 19.80 -3.03 1.48
CA ARG A 161 19.66 -3.71 2.77
C ARG A 161 21.02 -3.80 3.44
N GLN A 162 21.11 -3.27 4.65
CA GLN A 162 22.30 -3.29 5.47
C GLN A 162 22.36 -4.59 6.29
N SER A 163 23.53 -5.21 6.31
CA SER A 163 23.88 -6.27 7.24
C SER A 163 25.25 -5.98 7.83
N LEU A 164 25.52 -6.51 9.03
CA LEU A 164 26.85 -6.43 9.65
C LEU A 164 27.52 -7.80 9.56
N THR A 165 28.78 -7.82 9.14
CA THR A 165 29.61 -9.03 9.23
C THR A 165 29.93 -9.32 10.71
N ALA A 166 30.44 -10.53 10.98
CA ALA A 166 30.89 -10.89 12.34
C ALA A 166 31.96 -9.93 12.89
N ASP A 167 32.74 -9.30 12.01
CA ASP A 167 33.79 -8.33 12.35
C ASP A 167 33.26 -6.87 12.43
N GLY A 168 31.94 -6.67 12.33
CA GLY A 168 31.30 -5.35 12.45
C GLY A 168 31.35 -4.49 11.20
N TRP A 169 31.77 -5.03 10.05
CA TRP A 169 31.76 -4.29 8.79
C TRP A 169 30.37 -4.26 8.16
N GLN A 170 30.03 -3.12 7.59
CA GLN A 170 28.82 -2.99 6.79
C GLN A 170 28.95 -3.81 5.50
N HIS A 171 27.89 -4.55 5.20
CA HIS A 171 27.73 -5.27 3.95
C HIS A 171 26.35 -4.96 3.35
N GLU A 172 26.36 -4.41 2.14
CA GLU A 172 25.16 -3.96 1.43
C GLU A 172 24.68 -4.99 0.41
N THR A 173 23.36 -5.16 0.33
CA THR A 173 22.73 -5.91 -0.77
C THR A 173 21.66 -5.08 -1.45
N TYR A 174 21.60 -5.18 -2.78
CA TYR A 174 20.67 -4.44 -3.64
C TYR A 174 19.74 -5.44 -4.36
N PRO A 175 18.78 -6.06 -3.65
CA PRO A 175 17.83 -6.96 -4.30
C PRO A 175 16.98 -6.17 -5.30
N PRO A 176 16.78 -6.67 -6.53
CA PRO A 176 15.88 -6.01 -7.46
C PRO A 176 14.45 -6.12 -6.95
N LEU A 177 13.70 -5.03 -7.10
CA LEU A 177 12.26 -4.98 -6.87
C LEU A 177 11.52 -5.59 -8.06
N ASP A 178 10.52 -6.41 -7.76
CA ASP A 178 9.58 -6.94 -8.75
C ASP A 178 8.33 -6.05 -8.77
N PRO A 179 8.09 -5.26 -9.84
CA PRO A 179 6.92 -4.38 -9.92
C PRO A 179 5.58 -5.12 -9.75
N GLN A 180 5.52 -6.40 -10.10
CA GLN A 180 4.27 -7.19 -10.00
C GLN A 180 3.94 -7.59 -8.56
N GLY A 181 4.94 -7.55 -7.66
CA GLY A 181 4.78 -7.79 -6.23
C GLY A 181 4.59 -6.52 -5.40
N LEU A 182 4.53 -5.35 -6.04
CA LEU A 182 4.33 -4.06 -5.37
C LEU A 182 2.90 -3.57 -5.57
N PRO A 183 2.38 -2.69 -4.70
CA PRO A 183 1.09 -2.01 -4.89
C PRO A 183 1.19 -0.92 -5.98
N LEU A 184 1.65 -1.31 -7.17
CA LEU A 184 1.85 -0.47 -8.33
C LEU A 184 1.07 -1.03 -9.52
N ARG A 185 0.54 -0.11 -10.33
CA ARG A 185 -0.09 -0.44 -11.59
C ARG A 185 0.63 0.27 -12.72
N LEU A 186 1.00 -0.48 -13.75
CA LEU A 186 1.57 0.12 -14.96
C LEU A 186 0.47 0.90 -15.69
N LEU A 187 0.68 2.21 -15.83
CA LEU A 187 -0.14 3.06 -16.67
C LEU A 187 0.39 3.02 -18.11
N THR A 188 -0.49 2.68 -19.05
CA THR A 188 -0.22 2.68 -20.50
C THR A 188 -1.27 3.55 -21.19
N ASP A 189 -0.98 4.07 -22.39
CA ASP A 189 -1.88 4.96 -23.15
C ASP A 189 -3.30 4.38 -23.36
N SER A 190 -3.42 3.06 -23.40
CA SER A 190 -4.71 2.37 -23.57
C SER A 190 -5.51 2.15 -22.26
N GLY A 191 -5.00 2.58 -21.10
CA GLY A 191 -5.44 2.08 -19.80
C GLY A 191 -5.69 3.12 -18.70
N ALA A 192 -5.85 4.40 -19.03
CA ALA A 192 -6.13 5.45 -18.05
C ALA A 192 -7.55 5.32 -17.44
N ARG A 193 -7.75 4.32 -16.57
CA ARG A 193 -8.75 4.41 -15.52
C ARG A 193 -8.09 5.14 -14.35
N ARG A 194 -8.80 6.13 -13.79
CA ARG A 194 -8.41 6.79 -12.53
C ARG A 194 -8.11 5.69 -11.51
N CYS A 195 -6.93 5.74 -10.90
CA CYS A 195 -6.64 5.00 -9.67
C CYS A 195 -7.53 5.52 -8.55
#